data_AF-A0A1I0GIY7-F1
#
_entry.id   AF-A0A1I0GIY7-F1
#
_cell.length_a   1.000
_cell.length_b   1.000
_cell.length_c   1.000
_cell.angle_alpha   90.00
_cell.angle_beta   90.00
_cell.angle_gamma   90.00
#
_symmetry.space_group_name_H-M   'P 1'
#
loop_
_entity.id
_entity.type
_entity.pdbx_description
1 polymer ?
#
loop_
_entity_poly.entity_id
_entity_poly.type
_entity_poly.pdbx_seq_one_letter_code
_entity_poly.pdbx_strand_id
1 'polypeptide(L)' 'MEYLNFKLVISSVLYSVLGIIILMLSFFIIDKLTPGTLWKEIIVEHNVALAIMGAAFMIAVALIISSAIHG' A
#
# COMPACT_ATOMS: atom_id res chain seq x y z
N MET A 1 -12.97 34.28 3.97
CA MET A 1 -11.73 33.75 3.36
C MET A 1 -10.92 33.04 4.43
N GLU A 2 -11.46 31.95 4.96
CA GLU A 2 -10.81 31.08 5.95
C GLU A 2 -11.03 29.62 5.51
N TYR A 3 -10.73 29.38 4.23
CA TYR A 3 -11.03 28.11 3.55
C TYR A 3 -9.86 27.11 3.61
N LEU A 4 -8.69 27.55 4.07
CA LEU A 4 -7.49 26.73 4.25
C LEU A 4 -7.11 26.70 5.72
N ASN A 5 -7.67 25.75 6.45
CA ASN A 5 -7.18 25.43 7.77
C ASN A 5 -5.86 24.66 7.58
N PHE A 6 -4.73 25.38 7.57
CA PHE A 6 -3.39 24.80 7.35
C PHE A 6 -3.13 23.58 8.25
N LYS A 7 -3.72 23.58 9.45
CA LYS A 7 -3.67 22.46 10.39
C LYS A 7 -4.29 21.18 9.82
N LEU A 8 -5.44 21.28 9.13
CA LEU A 8 -6.09 20.14 8.47
C LEU A 8 -5.27 19.64 7.28
N VAL A 9 -4.77 20.56 6.44
CA VAL A 9 -3.95 20.21 5.27
C VAL A 9 -2.69 19.46 5.69
N ILE A 10 -1.98 19.95 6.71
CA ILE A 10 -0.78 19.31 7.25
C ILE A 10 -1.12 17.92 7.79
N SER A 11 -2.21 17.78 8.55
CA SER A 11 -2.65 16.47 9.04
C SER A 11 -2.95 15.51 7.89
N SER A 12 -3.71 15.92 6.86
CA SER A 12 -4.01 15.07 5.72
C SER A 12 -2.76 14.59 4.98
N VAL A 13 -1.80 15.48 4.75
CA VAL A 13 -0.51 15.12 4.11
C VAL A 13 0.26 14.12 4.98
N LEU A 14 0.33 14.34 6.29
CA LEU A 14 1.02 13.42 7.20
C LEU A 14 0.39 12.02 7.20
N TYR A 15 -0.95 11.93 7.27
CA TYR A 15 -1.65 10.65 7.22
C TYR A 15 -1.51 9.95 5.85
N SER A 16 -1.52 10.70 4.74
CA SER A 16 -1.27 10.13 3.41
C SER A 16 0.16 9.57 3.30
N VAL A 17 1.16 10.28 3.79
CA VAL A 17 2.55 9.80 3.80
C VAL A 17 2.69 8.56 4.68
N LEU A 18 2.05 8.55 5.86
CA LEU A 18 2.04 7.39 6.74
C LEU A 18 1.43 6.16 6.05
N GLY A 19 0.30 6.34 5.34
CA GLY A 19 -0.32 5.27 4.56
C GLY A 19 0.59 4.71 3.48
N ILE A 20 1.30 5.57 2.74
CA ILE A 20 2.27 5.15 1.72
C ILE A 20 3.40 4.33 2.35
N ILE A 21 3.94 4.77 3.50
CA ILE A 21 5.01 4.06 4.21
C ILE A 21 4.55 2.66 4.64
N ILE A 22 3.34 2.56 5.22
CA ILE A 22 2.77 1.28 5.64
C ILE A 22 2.59 0.35 4.44
N LEU A 23 2.05 0.86 3.33
CA LEU A 23 1.84 0.07 2.11
C LEU A 23 3.16 -0.45 1.53
N MET A 24 4.21 0.38 1.54
CA MET A 24 5.55 -0.02 1.10
C MET A 24 6.17 -1.08 2.00
N LEU A 25 6.02 -0.94 3.33
CA LEU A 25 6.47 -1.95 4.30
C LEU A 25 5.74 -3.28 4.11
N SER A 26 4.42 -3.24 3.95
CA SER A 26 3.61 -4.43 3.68
C SER A 26 4.05 -5.15 2.41
N PHE A 27 4.32 -4.40 1.33
CA PHE A 27 4.84 -4.97 0.09
C PHE A 27 6.24 -5.59 0.28
N PHE A 28 7.14 -4.92 1.00
CA PHE A 28 8.46 -5.47 1.27
C PHE A 28 8.40 -6.77 2.09
N ILE A 29 7.50 -6.84 3.07
CA ILE A 29 7.26 -8.04 3.87
C ILE A 29 6.77 -9.18 2.97
N ILE A 30 5.82 -8.92 2.06
CA ILE A 30 5.28 -9.98 1.20
C ILE A 30 6.29 -10.46 0.16
N ASP A 31 7.11 -9.57 -0.41
CA ASP A 31 8.19 -9.94 -1.32
C ASP A 31 9.21 -10.84 -0.63
N LYS A 32 9.55 -10.54 0.62
CA LYS A 32 10.47 -11.38 1.41
C LYS A 32 9.86 -12.72 1.82
N LEU A 33 8.55 -12.77 2.07
CA LEU A 33 7.85 -14.01 2.40
C LEU A 33 7.65 -14.91 1.19
N THR A 34 7.58 -14.33 -0.01
CA THR A 34 7.32 -15.07 -1.24
C THR A 34 8.62 -15.71 -1.74
N PRO A 35 8.73 -17.05 -1.79
CA PRO A 35 9.91 -17.72 -2.32
C PRO A 35 10.00 -17.52 -3.83
N GLY A 36 11.13 -17.01 -4.30
CA GLY A 36 11.26 -16.48 -5.66
C GLY A 36 10.82 -15.01 -5.70
N THR A 37 11.73 -14.12 -6.12
CA THR A 37 11.44 -12.68 -6.19
C THR A 37 10.14 -12.44 -6.97
N LEU A 38 9.19 -11.68 -6.40
CA LEU A 38 7.91 -11.36 -7.07
C LEU A 38 8.12 -10.86 -8.49
N TRP A 39 9.17 -10.05 -8.68
CA TRP A 39 9.57 -9.56 -9.98
C TRP A 39 9.82 -10.68 -10.97
N LYS A 40 10.68 -11.66 -10.64
CA LYS A 40 11.00 -12.77 -11.54
C LYS A 40 9.75 -13.55 -11.91
N GLU A 41 8.93 -13.91 -10.92
CA GLU A 41 7.74 -14.70 -11.18
C GLU A 41 6.69 -13.96 -12.01
N ILE A 42 6.46 -12.67 -11.74
CA ILE A 42 5.44 -11.91 -12.46
C ILE A 42 5.91 -11.49 -13.86
N ILE A 43 7.15 -11.01 -13.99
CA ILE A 43 7.66 -10.40 -15.23
C ILE A 43 8.37 -11.40 -16.13
N VAL A 44 9.12 -12.36 -15.58
CA VAL A 44 9.90 -13.33 -16.38
C VAL A 44 9.10 -14.59 -16.63
N GLU A 45 8.55 -15.19 -15.57
CA GLU A 45 7.81 -16.46 -15.65
C GLU A 45 6.32 -16.25 -15.99
N HIS A 46 5.87 -14.99 -16.09
CA HIS A 46 4.48 -14.61 -16.39
C HIS A 46 3.44 -15.28 -15.48
N ASN A 47 3.76 -15.41 -14.19
CA ASN A 47 2.92 -16.04 -13.20
C ASN A 47 1.74 -15.14 -12.80
N VAL A 48 0.62 -15.30 -13.53
CA VAL A 48 -0.61 -14.53 -13.31
C VAL A 48 -1.20 -14.76 -11.92
N ALA A 49 -1.01 -15.95 -11.33
CA ALA A 49 -1.52 -16.25 -9.99
C ALA A 49 -0.85 -15.36 -8.93
N LEU A 50 0.47 -15.19 -8.99
CA LEU A 50 1.20 -14.26 -8.12
C LEU A 50 0.80 -12.80 -8.37
N ALA A 51 0.56 -12.41 -9.63
CA ALA A 51 0.11 -11.05 -9.95
C ALA A 51 -1.27 -10.75 -9.34
N ILE A 52 -2.23 -11.67 -9.45
CA ILE A 52 -3.56 -11.53 -8.85
C ILE A 52 -3.47 -11.51 -7.32
N MET A 53 -2.65 -12.38 -6.73
CA MET A 53 -2.41 -12.38 -5.28
C MET A 53 -1.83 -11.05 -4.79
N GLY A 54 -0.82 -10.52 -5.49
CA GLY A 54 -0.21 -9.23 -5.19
C GLY A 54 -1.22 -8.08 -5.28
N ALA A 55 -2.04 -8.06 -6.33
CA ALA A 55 -3.10 -7.06 -6.49
C ALA A 55 -4.15 -7.14 -5.35
N ALA A 56 -4.61 -8.35 -5.01
CA ALA A 56 -5.55 -8.56 -3.92
C ALA A 56 -4.97 -8.11 -2.56
N PHE A 57 -3.68 -8.39 -2.32
CA PHE A 57 -2.99 -7.93 -1.13
C PHE A 57 -2.91 -6.41 -1.04
N MET A 58 -2.55 -5.72 -2.14
CA MET A 58 -2.50 -4.26 -2.17
C MET A 58 -3.87 -3.64 -1.86
N ILE A 59 -4.95 -4.23 -2.40
CA ILE A 59 -6.32 -3.81 -2.10
C ILE A 59 -6.65 -4.01 -0.62
N ALA A 60 -6.33 -5.17 -0.05
CA ALA A 60 -6.58 -5.46 1.35
C ALA A 60 -5.85 -4.47 2.28
N VAL A 61 -4.58 -4.17 2.02
CA VAL A 61 -3.81 -3.21 2.80
C VAL A 61 -4.38 -1.79 2.67
N ALA A 62 -4.75 -1.38 1.45
CA ALA A 62 -5.39 -0.08 1.23
C ALA A 62 -6.71 0.06 2.01
N LEU A 63 -7.52 -1.00 2.08
CA LEU A 63 -8.75 -1.02 2.88
C LEU A 63 -8.47 -0.92 4.38
N ILE A 64 -7.47 -1.63 4.89
CA ILE A 64 -7.06 -1.53 6.31
C ILE A 64 -6.65 -0.10 6.66
N ILE A 65 -5.83 0.54 5.81
CA ILE A 65 -5.37 1.92 6.00
C ILE A 65 -6.57 2.88 5.93
N SER A 66 -7.46 2.71 4.94
CA SER A 66 -8.68 3.51 4.82
C SER A 66 -9.54 3.45 6.08
N SER A 67 -9.77 2.24 6.60
CA SER A 67 -10.54 2.02 7.84
C SER A 67 -9.84 2.61 9.07
N ALA A 68 -8.51 2.57 9.13
CA ALA A 68 -7.75 3.14 10.24
C ALA A 68 -7.77 4.68 10.26
N ILE A 69 -7.87 5.33 9.09
CA ILE A 69 -7.91 6.79 8.97
C ILE A 69 -9.32 7.35 9.25
N HIS A 70 -10.37 6.61 8.89
CA HIS A 70 -11.77 7.03 9.06
C HIS A 70 -12.45 6.44 10.31
N GLY A 71 -11.70 5.73 11.16
CA GLY A 71 -12.18 5.10 12.40
C GLY A 71 -12.16 6.02 13.61
#